data_AF-A0A090X4E2-F1
#
_entry.id   AF-A0A090X4E2-F1
#
_cell.length_a   1.000
_cell.length_b   1.000
_cell.length_c   1.000
_cell.angle_alpha   90.00
_cell.angle_beta   90.00
_cell.angle_gamma   90.00
#
_symmetry.space_group_name_H-M   'P 1'
#
loop_
_entity.id
_entity.type
_entity.pdbx_description
1 polymer ?
#
loop_
_entity_poly.entity_id
_entity_poly.type
_entity_poly.pdbx_seq_one_letter_code
_entity_poly.pdbx_strand_id
1 'polypeptide(L)'
;MLVNLGFLGVFKYYNFFAKEFAEACSSFGFQVDALTLDIILPVGISFYTFQTMSYTIDVYREKLKPSKDIIAFFAFVSFFPQLVAGPIERATNLLPQFYTKRNFDYKKAVDGLRQILWGGLFKKIVVADNCAEVVNHIFENQADINASGLFVGAIFFAFQIYGDFSGYSDIAIGTSRLFGFNLMQILLSPYFSRDIAEFWRRWHISLSTWFRDYVYIPLGGSRGGTWMKIRNTFIIFLVSGFWHGATGPF
;
A
#
# COMPACT_ATOMS: atom_id res chain seq x y z
N MET A 1 -3.82 -19.40 2.28
CA MET A 1 -4.55 -18.38 1.49
C MET A 1 -5.91 -18.06 2.08
N LEU A 2 -6.82 -19.03 2.22
CA LEU A 2 -8.16 -18.80 2.81
C LEU A 2 -8.12 -18.16 4.19
N VAL A 3 -7.18 -18.56 5.05
CA VAL A 3 -7.00 -17.96 6.39
C VAL A 3 -6.61 -16.48 6.32
N ASN A 4 -5.66 -16.10 5.45
CA ASN A 4 -5.23 -14.71 5.28
C ASN A 4 -6.35 -13.80 4.74
N LEU A 5 -7.11 -14.30 3.76
CA LEU A 5 -8.28 -13.59 3.23
C LEU A 5 -9.41 -13.53 4.27
N GLY A 6 -9.57 -14.56 5.10
CA GLY A 6 -10.50 -14.58 6.23
C GLY A 6 -10.18 -13.51 7.26
N PHE A 7 -8.90 -13.35 7.65
CA PHE A 7 -8.47 -12.26 8.52
C PHE A 7 -8.76 -10.88 7.92
N LEU A 8 -8.46 -10.68 6.63
CA LEU A 8 -8.76 -9.44 5.95
C LEU A 8 -10.29 -9.18 5.93
N GLY A 9 -11.08 -10.20 5.61
CA GLY A 9 -12.54 -10.13 5.57
C GLY A 9 -13.17 -9.77 6.91
N VAL A 10 -12.77 -10.47 7.98
CA VAL A 10 -13.31 -10.28 9.33
C VAL A 10 -12.87 -8.94 9.91
N PHE A 11 -11.58 -8.62 9.86
CA PHE A 11 -11.08 -7.41 10.52
C PHE A 11 -11.38 -6.15 9.70
N LYS A 12 -11.12 -6.17 8.39
CA LYS A 12 -11.19 -4.95 7.56
C LYS A 12 -12.58 -4.69 6.94
N TYR A 13 -13.32 -5.73 6.55
CA TYR A 13 -14.53 -5.56 5.74
C TYR A 13 -15.83 -5.95 6.43
N TYR A 14 -15.80 -6.64 7.58
CA TYR A 14 -17.01 -7.11 8.25
C TYR A 14 -17.98 -5.96 8.55
N ASN A 15 -17.50 -4.88 9.17
CA ASN A 15 -18.34 -3.74 9.51
C ASN A 15 -18.90 -3.02 8.27
N PHE A 16 -18.16 -3.00 7.17
CA PHE A 16 -18.66 -2.44 5.90
C PHE A 16 -19.81 -3.30 5.36
N PHE A 17 -19.59 -4.61 5.19
CA PHE A 17 -20.61 -5.50 4.67
C PHE A 17 -21.84 -5.60 5.58
N ALA A 18 -21.65 -5.53 6.90
CA ALA A 18 -22.76 -5.53 7.87
C ALA A 18 -23.64 -4.28 7.71
N LYS A 19 -23.05 -3.10 7.48
CA LYS A 19 -23.79 -1.85 7.24
C LYS A 19 -24.51 -1.86 5.90
N GLU A 20 -23.81 -2.17 4.81
CA GLU A 20 -24.39 -2.24 3.47
C GLU A 20 -25.54 -3.26 3.39
N PHE A 21 -25.40 -4.40 4.07
CA PHE A 21 -26.48 -5.39 4.16
C PHE A 21 -27.69 -4.86 4.93
N ALA A 22 -27.47 -4.19 6.06
CA ALA A 22 -28.56 -3.57 6.82
C ALA A 22 -29.28 -2.47 6.03
N GLU A 23 -28.55 -1.63 5.31
CA GLU A 23 -29.10 -0.58 4.43
C GLU A 23 -29.88 -1.17 3.25
N ALA A 24 -29.36 -2.22 2.62
CA ALA A 24 -30.07 -2.96 1.59
C ALA A 24 -31.38 -3.56 2.14
N CYS A 25 -31.33 -4.23 3.29
CA CYS A 25 -32.53 -4.79 3.94
C CYS A 25 -33.55 -3.71 4.33
N SER A 26 -33.10 -2.55 4.81
CA SER A 26 -33.96 -1.41 5.10
C SER A 26 -34.63 -0.87 3.85
N SER A 27 -33.95 -0.90 2.70
CA SER A 27 -34.53 -0.51 1.40
C SER A 27 -35.64 -1.45 0.95
N PHE A 28 -35.64 -2.69 1.43
CA PHE A 28 -36.72 -3.68 1.24
C PHE A 28 -37.74 -3.70 2.39
N GLY A 29 -37.67 -2.74 3.34
CA GLY A 29 -38.64 -2.61 4.44
C GLY A 29 -38.34 -3.45 5.69
N PHE A 30 -37.18 -4.11 5.77
CA PHE A 30 -36.75 -4.87 6.94
C PHE A 30 -35.74 -4.05 7.76
N GLN A 31 -36.05 -3.76 9.02
CA GLN A 31 -35.08 -3.17 9.95
C GLN A 31 -34.22 -4.28 10.55
N VAL A 32 -32.97 -4.35 10.09
CA VAL A 32 -31.95 -5.28 10.59
C VAL A 32 -30.89 -4.45 11.29
N ASP A 33 -30.64 -4.72 12.56
CA ASP A 33 -29.51 -4.11 13.26
C ASP A 33 -28.20 -4.64 12.67
N ALA A 34 -27.35 -3.73 12.18
CA ALA A 34 -26.00 -4.08 11.77
C ALA A 34 -25.20 -4.45 13.02
N LEU A 35 -25.01 -5.75 13.27
CA LEU A 35 -24.06 -6.21 14.28
C LEU A 35 -22.66 -5.76 13.83
N THR A 36 -22.17 -4.66 14.38
CA THR A 36 -20.82 -4.18 14.11
C THR A 36 -19.88 -4.69 15.20
N LEU A 37 -18.69 -5.13 14.78
CA LEU A 37 -17.64 -5.56 15.68
C LEU A 37 -16.76 -4.34 16.01
N ASP A 38 -16.73 -3.93 17.27
CA ASP A 38 -15.80 -2.90 17.76
C ASP A 38 -14.41 -3.52 17.99
N ILE A 39 -13.76 -3.89 16.88
CA ILE A 39 -12.44 -4.51 16.88
C ILE A 39 -11.41 -3.45 16.51
N ILE A 40 -10.44 -3.25 17.41
CA ILE A 40 -9.25 -2.45 17.11
C ILE A 40 -8.50 -3.11 15.96
N LEU A 41 -8.49 -2.44 14.81
CA LEU A 41 -7.75 -2.89 13.64
C LEU A 41 -6.24 -2.93 13.96
N PRO A 42 -5.59 -4.10 13.87
CA PRO A 42 -4.15 -4.16 14.09
C PRO A 42 -3.43 -3.37 13.00
N VAL A 43 -2.60 -2.44 13.43
CA VAL A 43 -1.80 -1.59 12.52
C VAL A 43 -0.98 -2.49 11.60
N GLY A 44 -1.03 -2.23 10.29
CA GLY A 44 -0.26 -2.98 9.30
C GLY A 44 -0.91 -4.29 8.82
N ILE A 45 -2.15 -4.61 9.22
CA ILE A 45 -2.84 -5.85 8.79
C ILE A 45 -2.85 -6.08 7.30
N SER A 46 -3.05 -5.03 6.53
CA SER A 46 -3.01 -5.10 5.07
C SER A 46 -1.62 -5.52 4.56
N PHE A 47 -0.54 -4.96 5.13
CA PHE A 47 0.83 -5.18 4.68
C PHE A 47 1.32 -6.60 4.99
N TYR A 48 1.20 -7.05 6.24
CA TYR A 48 1.62 -8.41 6.58
C TYR A 48 0.75 -9.49 5.91
N THR A 49 -0.52 -9.19 5.62
CA THR A 49 -1.38 -10.10 4.85
C THR A 49 -0.86 -10.26 3.43
N PHE A 50 -0.47 -9.17 2.76
CA PHE A 50 0.15 -9.26 1.43
C PHE A 50 1.48 -10.00 1.45
N GLN A 51 2.33 -9.75 2.45
CA GLN A 51 3.63 -10.43 2.58
C GLN A 51 3.49 -11.93 2.79
N THR A 52 2.59 -12.34 3.68
CA THR A 52 2.33 -13.77 3.98
C THR A 52 1.62 -14.47 2.81
N MET A 53 0.74 -13.78 2.09
CA MET A 53 0.17 -14.27 0.83
C MET A 53 1.25 -14.46 -0.24
N SER A 54 2.11 -13.45 -0.47
CA SER A 54 3.24 -13.54 -1.40
C SER A 54 4.13 -14.74 -1.08
N TYR A 55 4.51 -14.92 0.19
CA TYR A 55 5.30 -16.07 0.62
C TYR A 55 4.62 -17.39 0.27
N THR A 56 3.34 -17.55 0.62
CA THR A 56 2.60 -18.80 0.37
C THR A 56 2.49 -19.10 -1.12
N ILE A 57 2.19 -18.09 -1.94
CA ILE A 57 2.05 -18.25 -3.39
C ILE A 57 3.41 -18.56 -4.04
N ASP A 58 4.48 -17.88 -3.63
CA ASP A 58 5.81 -18.08 -4.21
C ASP A 58 6.41 -19.43 -3.81
N VAL A 59 6.11 -19.94 -2.62
CA VAL A 59 6.42 -21.32 -2.22
C VAL A 59 5.64 -22.33 -3.06
N TYR A 60 4.34 -22.11 -3.26
CA TYR A 60 3.50 -22.98 -4.10
C TYR A 60 3.97 -22.99 -5.57
N ARG A 61 4.45 -21.85 -6.08
CA ARG A 61 5.00 -21.71 -7.44
C ARG A 61 6.48 -22.09 -7.54
N GLU A 62 7.06 -22.69 -6.50
CA GLU A 62 8.47 -23.13 -6.44
C GLU A 62 9.50 -22.00 -6.68
N LYS A 63 9.10 -20.74 -6.50
CA LYS A 63 10.01 -19.57 -6.61
C LYS A 63 10.83 -19.37 -5.34
N LEU A 64 10.35 -19.89 -4.21
CA LEU A 64 10.99 -19.78 -2.91
C LEU A 64 10.89 -21.13 -2.20
N LYS A 65 11.96 -21.58 -1.55
CA LYS A 65 11.89 -22.74 -0.67
C LYS A 65 11.22 -22.33 0.66
N PRO A 66 10.39 -23.19 1.26
CA PRO A 66 9.85 -22.92 2.59
C PRO A 66 10.97 -22.61 3.59
N SER A 67 10.85 -21.51 4.33
CA SER A 67 11.72 -21.22 5.47
C SER A 67 11.58 -22.33 6.51
N LYS A 68 12.71 -22.88 6.94
CA LYS A 68 12.79 -23.79 8.10
C LYS A 68 13.09 -23.05 9.41
N ASP A 69 13.45 -21.77 9.31
CA ASP A 69 13.76 -20.91 10.44
C ASP A 69 12.54 -20.06 10.77
N ILE A 70 11.92 -20.39 11.90
CA ILE A 70 10.73 -19.72 12.41
C ILE A 70 11.07 -18.29 12.85
N ILE A 71 12.25 -18.05 13.41
CA ILE A 71 12.67 -16.74 13.90
C ILE A 71 12.86 -15.79 12.71
N ALA A 72 13.57 -16.23 11.67
CA ALA A 72 13.75 -15.43 10.46
C ALA A 72 12.40 -15.13 9.77
N PHE A 73 11.47 -16.08 9.76
CA PHE A 73 10.14 -15.87 9.20
C PHE A 73 9.33 -14.84 9.98
N PHE A 74 9.27 -14.95 11.31
CA PHE A 74 8.55 -13.97 12.12
C PHE A 74 9.21 -12.59 12.06
N ALA A 75 10.54 -12.51 12.07
CA ALA A 75 11.27 -11.25 11.90
C ALA A 75 11.00 -10.58 10.54
N PHE A 76 10.79 -11.37 9.49
CA PHE A 76 10.34 -10.88 8.18
C PHE A 76 8.93 -10.28 8.26
N VAL A 77 7.98 -11.00 8.86
CA VAL A 77 6.59 -10.57 8.98
C VAL A 77 6.44 -9.34 9.90
N SER A 78 7.24 -9.26 10.98
CA SER A 78 7.20 -8.19 11.97
C SER A 78 8.23 -7.08 11.72
N PHE A 79 8.82 -7.02 10.53
CA PHE A 79 9.85 -6.02 10.21
C PHE A 79 9.28 -4.60 10.27
N PHE A 80 9.46 -3.94 11.41
CA PHE A 80 8.80 -2.69 11.75
C PHE A 80 9.03 -1.52 10.78
N PRO A 81 10.19 -1.37 10.09
CA PRO A 81 10.41 -0.21 9.23
C PRO A 81 9.41 -0.10 8.09
N GLN A 82 8.80 -1.23 7.67
CA GLN A 82 7.82 -1.25 6.58
C GLN A 82 6.38 -1.51 7.02
N LEU A 83 6.14 -1.86 8.28
CA LEU A 83 4.90 -2.49 8.73
C LEU A 83 3.67 -1.57 8.59
N VAL A 84 3.84 -0.26 8.76
CA VAL A 84 2.73 0.71 8.81
C VAL A 84 2.48 1.36 7.45
N ALA A 85 3.55 1.83 6.79
CA ALA A 85 3.45 2.64 5.57
C ALA A 85 4.66 2.43 4.63
N GLY A 86 5.35 1.30 4.75
CA GLY A 86 6.50 1.00 3.89
C GLY A 86 6.15 0.20 2.64
N PRO A 87 7.17 -0.18 1.85
CA PRO A 87 6.98 -0.97 0.65
C PRO A 87 6.34 -2.32 0.98
N ILE A 88 5.41 -2.77 0.13
CA ILE A 88 4.88 -4.13 0.18
C ILE A 88 5.96 -5.07 -0.35
N GLU A 89 6.85 -5.49 0.54
CA GLU A 89 7.95 -6.38 0.20
C GLU A 89 7.49 -7.78 -0.17
N ARG A 90 8.30 -8.41 -1.02
CA ARG A 90 8.15 -9.83 -1.35
C ARG A 90 9.07 -10.65 -0.49
N ALA A 91 8.59 -11.81 -0.08
CA ALA A 91 9.41 -12.78 0.63
C ALA A 91 10.65 -13.17 -0.18
N THR A 92 10.55 -13.24 -1.51
CA THR A 92 11.70 -13.53 -2.40
C THR A 92 12.81 -12.49 -2.33
N ASN A 93 12.51 -11.23 -2.00
CA ASN A 93 13.51 -10.16 -1.88
C ASN A 93 14.00 -9.98 -0.44
N LEU A 94 13.08 -9.92 0.52
CA LEU A 94 13.40 -9.53 1.90
C LEU A 94 13.80 -10.72 2.78
N LEU A 95 13.13 -11.87 2.67
CA LEU A 95 13.37 -13.02 3.57
C LEU A 95 14.83 -13.55 3.48
N PRO A 96 15.45 -13.68 2.30
CA PRO A 96 16.85 -14.13 2.21
C PRO A 96 17.84 -13.24 2.97
N GLN A 97 17.55 -11.94 3.06
CA GLN A 97 18.41 -10.98 3.76
C GLN A 97 18.48 -11.26 5.26
N PHE A 98 17.48 -11.93 5.84
CA PHE A 98 17.49 -12.31 7.25
C PHE A 98 18.50 -13.42 7.59
N TYR A 99 18.88 -14.25 6.62
CA TYR A 99 19.90 -15.30 6.81
C TYR A 99 21.32 -14.80 6.60
N THR A 100 21.48 -13.57 6.07
CA THR A 100 22.80 -13.02 5.83
C THR A 100 23.35 -12.42 7.12
N LYS A 101 24.64 -12.65 7.42
CA LYS A 101 25.30 -12.01 8.56
C LYS A 101 25.41 -10.51 8.31
N ARG A 102 24.99 -9.70 9.28
CA ARG A 102 25.04 -8.24 9.15
C ARG A 102 26.42 -7.75 9.54
N ASN A 103 27.00 -6.91 8.68
CA ASN A 103 28.22 -6.17 8.97
C ASN A 103 27.88 -4.68 8.90
N PHE A 104 28.31 -3.94 9.91
CA PHE A 104 28.09 -2.50 9.94
C PHE A 104 28.94 -1.82 8.85
N ASP A 105 28.30 -0.96 8.07
CA ASP A 105 28.93 -0.15 7.05
C ASP A 105 28.56 1.31 7.29
N TYR A 106 29.55 2.09 7.71
CA TYR A 106 29.36 3.51 8.05
C TYR A 106 28.81 4.31 6.86
N LYS A 107 29.23 4.02 5.62
CA LYS A 107 28.76 4.75 4.44
C LYS A 107 27.27 4.51 4.22
N LYS A 108 26.83 3.24 4.32
CA LYS A 108 25.41 2.88 4.23
C LYS A 108 24.58 3.50 5.35
N ALA A 109 25.14 3.59 6.55
CA ALA A 109 24.48 4.23 7.68
C ALA A 109 24.26 5.73 7.42
N VAL A 110 25.30 6.45 6.98
CA VAL A 110 25.20 7.87 6.61
C VAL A 110 24.20 8.10 5.48
N ASP A 111 24.22 7.26 4.44
CA ASP A 111 23.26 7.37 3.33
C ASP A 111 21.83 7.06 3.78
N GLY A 112 21.64 6.11 4.69
CA GLY A 112 20.34 5.83 5.32
C GLY A 112 19.81 7.03 6.11
N LEU A 113 20.65 7.64 6.95
CA LEU A 113 20.30 8.85 7.71
C LEU A 113 19.98 10.04 6.80
N ARG A 114 20.77 10.27 5.74
CA ARG A 114 20.49 11.31 4.75
C ARG A 114 19.15 11.08 4.06
N GLN A 115 18.83 9.83 3.72
CA GLN A 115 17.55 9.49 3.12
C GLN A 115 16.38 9.72 4.08
N ILE A 116 16.53 9.40 5.38
CA ILE A 116 15.52 9.72 6.40
C ILE A 116 15.32 11.23 6.52
N LEU A 117 16.41 12.01 6.62
CA LEU A 117 16.33 13.46 6.84
C LEU A 117 15.79 14.21 5.60
N TRP A 118 16.47 14.08 4.46
CA TRP A 118 16.16 14.84 3.25
C TRP A 118 15.10 14.19 2.37
N GLY A 119 15.15 12.86 2.21
CA GLY A 119 14.17 12.13 1.43
C GLY A 119 12.84 11.97 2.17
N GLY A 120 12.91 11.80 3.49
CA GLY A 120 11.79 11.46 4.35
C GLY A 120 11.15 12.67 5.05
N LEU A 121 11.78 13.11 6.13
CA LEU A 121 11.26 14.12 7.05
C LEU A 121 11.04 15.47 6.37
N PHE A 122 11.94 15.90 5.49
CA PHE A 122 11.73 17.14 4.75
C PHE A 122 10.48 17.06 3.85
N LYS A 123 10.33 15.99 3.05
CA LYS A 123 9.15 15.84 2.18
C LYS A 123 7.86 15.73 2.98
N LYS A 124 7.86 15.02 4.10
CA LYS A 124 6.67 14.86 4.94
C LYS A 124 6.32 16.15 5.68
N ILE A 125 7.24 16.65 6.50
CA ILE A 125 6.97 17.74 7.44
C ILE A 125 6.97 19.11 6.75
N VAL A 126 7.91 19.34 5.82
CA VAL A 126 8.05 20.67 5.20
C VAL A 126 7.15 20.81 3.97
N VAL A 127 7.02 19.76 3.15
CA VAL A 127 6.21 19.83 1.94
C VAL A 127 4.78 19.36 2.21
N ALA A 128 4.60 18.10 2.59
CA ALA A 128 3.28 17.50 2.65
C ALA A 128 2.38 18.10 3.73
N ASP A 129 2.88 18.28 4.94
CA ASP A 129 2.07 18.83 6.06
C ASP A 129 1.68 20.29 5.80
N ASN A 130 2.56 21.09 5.19
CA ASN A 130 2.23 22.47 4.79
C ASN A 130 1.21 22.50 3.63
N CYS A 131 1.33 21.58 2.65
CA CYS A 131 0.30 21.44 1.62
C CYS A 131 -1.03 20.97 2.21
N ALA A 132 -1.01 20.09 3.22
CA ALA A 132 -2.20 19.55 3.86
C ALA A 132 -3.03 20.64 4.54
N GLU A 133 -2.41 21.63 5.19
CA GLU A 133 -3.13 22.76 5.79
C GLU A 133 -3.94 23.53 4.73
N VAL A 134 -3.34 23.81 3.57
CA VAL A 134 -4.00 24.50 2.46
C VAL A 134 -5.12 23.63 1.86
N VAL A 135 -4.84 22.35 1.64
CA VAL A 135 -5.80 21.39 1.08
C VAL A 135 -7.01 21.25 1.99
N ASN A 136 -6.80 21.02 3.29
CA ASN A 136 -7.88 20.87 4.26
C ASN A 136 -8.73 22.13 4.31
N HIS A 137 -8.11 23.32 4.35
CA HIS A 137 -8.85 24.57 4.32
C HIS A 137 -9.74 24.72 3.07
N ILE A 138 -9.23 24.36 1.89
CA ILE A 138 -9.99 24.45 0.64
C ILE A 138 -11.11 23.40 0.56
N PHE A 139 -10.82 22.15 0.93
CA PHE A 139 -11.77 21.04 0.78
C PHE A 139 -12.72 20.87 1.96
N GLU A 140 -12.51 21.53 3.10
CA GLU A 140 -13.50 21.62 4.18
C GLU A 140 -14.52 22.74 3.93
N ASN A 141 -14.13 23.80 3.20
CA ASN A 141 -14.97 24.97 2.93
C ASN A 141 -15.43 25.06 1.46
N GLN A 142 -15.63 23.91 0.80
CA GLN A 142 -15.88 23.84 -0.66
C GLN A 142 -17.04 24.72 -1.15
N ALA A 143 -18.07 24.93 -0.31
CA ALA A 143 -19.24 25.74 -0.65
C ALA A 143 -18.90 27.22 -0.87
N ASP A 144 -17.86 27.72 -0.21
CA ASP A 144 -17.46 29.14 -0.22
C ASP A 144 -16.22 29.40 -1.10
N ILE A 145 -15.64 28.36 -1.69
CA ILE A 145 -14.42 28.45 -2.52
C ILE A 145 -14.77 28.44 -4.01
N ASN A 146 -14.28 29.45 -4.73
CA ASN A 146 -14.44 29.54 -6.18
C ASN A 146 -13.71 28.39 -6.91
N ALA A 147 -14.13 28.09 -8.15
CA ALA A 147 -13.57 27.02 -8.96
C ALA A 147 -12.03 27.09 -9.15
N SER A 148 -11.46 28.30 -9.22
CA SER A 148 -10.01 28.50 -9.28
C SER A 148 -9.31 28.07 -7.99
N GLY A 149 -9.93 28.30 -6.83
CA GLY A 149 -9.43 27.84 -5.54
C GLY A 149 -9.46 26.31 -5.44
N LEU A 150 -10.53 25.67 -5.91
CA LEU A 150 -10.60 24.20 -5.97
C LEU A 150 -9.53 23.61 -6.88
N PHE A 151 -9.23 24.25 -8.02
CA PHE A 151 -8.15 23.82 -8.91
C PHE A 151 -6.78 23.93 -8.25
N VAL A 152 -6.51 25.02 -7.55
CA VAL A 152 -5.28 25.17 -6.74
C VAL A 152 -5.23 24.09 -5.65
N GLY A 153 -6.34 23.85 -4.95
CA GLY A 153 -6.46 22.78 -3.95
C GLY A 153 -6.10 21.41 -4.53
N ALA A 154 -6.56 21.08 -5.74
CA ALA A 154 -6.21 19.83 -6.41
C ALA A 154 -4.70 19.71 -6.72
N ILE A 155 -4.04 20.81 -7.10
CA ILE A 155 -2.58 20.84 -7.30
C ILE A 155 -1.85 20.62 -5.98
N PHE A 156 -2.23 21.33 -4.91
CA PHE A 156 -1.64 21.15 -3.59
C PHE A 156 -1.86 19.75 -3.04
N PHE A 157 -3.03 19.15 -3.30
CA PHE A 157 -3.32 17.77 -2.93
C PHE A 157 -2.38 16.78 -3.65
N ALA A 158 -2.04 17.03 -4.91
CA ALA A 158 -1.04 16.22 -5.62
C ALA A 158 0.35 16.29 -4.96
N PHE A 159 0.77 17.46 -4.50
CA PHE A 159 2.03 17.59 -3.75
C PHE A 159 1.97 16.95 -2.37
N GLN A 160 0.85 17.12 -1.65
CA GLN A 160 0.61 16.51 -0.35
C GLN A 160 0.71 14.99 -0.43
N ILE A 161 -0.10 14.36 -1.29
CA ILE A 161 -0.13 12.89 -1.39
C ILE A 161 1.23 12.35 -1.81
N TYR A 162 1.93 13.00 -2.74
CA TYR A 162 3.28 12.58 -3.11
C TYR A 162 4.29 12.74 -1.97
N GLY A 163 4.28 13.88 -1.27
CA GLY A 163 5.17 14.15 -0.15
C GLY A 163 4.96 13.18 1.02
N ASP A 164 3.71 12.81 1.29
CA ASP A 164 3.34 11.82 2.30
C ASP A 164 3.86 10.44 1.94
N PHE A 165 3.44 9.90 0.80
CA PHE A 165 3.84 8.54 0.39
C PHE A 165 5.35 8.43 0.17
N SER A 166 5.97 9.43 -0.47
CA SER A 166 7.43 9.43 -0.67
C SER A 166 8.16 9.60 0.64
N GLY A 167 7.70 10.47 1.53
CA GLY A 167 8.32 10.74 2.82
C GLY A 167 8.34 9.49 3.69
N TYR A 168 7.19 8.83 3.86
CA TYR A 168 7.10 7.57 4.61
C TYR A 168 7.96 6.47 4.00
N SER A 169 7.94 6.33 2.67
CA SER A 169 8.77 5.35 1.97
C SER A 169 10.27 5.59 2.19
N ASP A 170 10.73 6.83 2.12
CA ASP A 170 12.14 7.17 2.30
C ASP A 170 12.61 6.98 3.75
N ILE A 171 11.74 7.26 4.74
CA ILE A 171 12.00 6.94 6.15
C ILE A 171 12.13 5.42 6.33
N ALA A 172 11.21 4.65 5.76
CA ALA A 172 11.21 3.18 5.83
C ALA A 172 12.47 2.57 5.21
N ILE A 173 12.83 3.01 4.00
CA ILE A 173 14.02 2.54 3.26
C ILE A 173 15.30 2.95 3.99
N GLY A 174 15.40 4.21 4.41
CA GLY A 174 16.56 4.73 5.13
C GLY A 174 16.77 4.00 6.45
N THR A 175 15.70 3.78 7.22
CA THR A 175 15.75 3.01 8.49
C THR A 175 16.19 1.57 8.23
N SER A 176 15.63 0.92 7.22
CA SER A 176 16.00 -0.45 6.85
C SER A 176 17.47 -0.59 6.46
N ARG A 177 18.02 0.42 5.78
CA ARG A 177 19.44 0.47 5.42
C ARG A 177 20.35 0.52 6.65
N LEU A 178 19.92 1.18 7.74
CA LEU A 178 20.66 1.16 9.03
C LEU A 178 20.75 -0.25 9.62
N PHE A 179 19.72 -1.07 9.42
CA PHE A 179 19.68 -2.48 9.83
C PHE A 179 20.32 -3.43 8.80
N GLY A 180 20.87 -2.90 7.71
CA GLY A 180 21.51 -3.67 6.64
C GLY A 180 20.54 -4.33 5.66
N PHE A 181 19.28 -3.90 5.63
CA PHE A 181 18.27 -4.39 4.70
C PHE A 181 18.06 -3.42 3.54
N ASN A 182 17.86 -3.98 2.34
CA ASN A 182 17.52 -3.24 1.14
C ASN A 182 16.06 -3.51 0.78
N LEU A 183 15.22 -2.49 1.01
CA LEU A 183 13.82 -2.49 0.58
C LEU A 183 13.68 -1.93 -0.84
N MET A 184 12.60 -2.31 -1.49
CA MET A 184 12.09 -1.79 -2.75
C MET A 184 11.64 -0.33 -2.60
N GLN A 185 11.69 0.41 -3.69
CA GLN A 185 11.16 1.76 -3.75
C GLN A 185 9.65 1.73 -4.02
N ILE A 186 8.88 2.61 -3.36
CA ILE A 186 7.44 2.77 -3.62
C ILE A 186 7.19 3.73 -4.78
N LEU A 187 7.97 4.82 -4.89
CA LEU A 187 7.76 5.89 -5.87
C LEU A 187 9.02 6.15 -6.68
N LEU A 188 8.84 6.40 -7.98
CA LEU A 188 9.91 6.78 -8.90
C LEU A 188 9.49 7.94 -9.79
N SER A 189 9.50 9.16 -9.24
CA SER A 189 9.17 10.41 -9.97
C SER A 189 7.95 10.27 -10.92
N PRO A 190 6.77 9.91 -10.38
CA PRO A 190 5.58 9.54 -11.18
C PRO A 190 5.01 10.72 -11.97
N TYR A 191 5.09 11.95 -11.47
CA TYR A 191 4.59 13.12 -12.19
C TYR A 191 5.41 13.51 -13.43
N PHE A 192 6.61 12.94 -13.60
CA PHE A 192 7.41 13.07 -14.82
C PHE A 192 7.15 11.95 -15.83
N SER A 193 6.04 11.23 -15.70
CA SER A 193 5.65 10.17 -16.64
C SER A 193 5.11 10.75 -17.93
N ARG A 194 5.38 10.06 -19.05
CA ARG A 194 4.92 10.45 -20.39
C ARG A 194 3.51 9.97 -20.72
N ASP A 195 3.05 8.94 -20.01
CA ASP A 195 1.73 8.35 -20.18
C ASP A 195 1.17 7.78 -18.87
N ILE A 196 -0.13 7.46 -18.86
CA ILE A 196 -0.84 6.95 -17.67
C ILE A 196 -0.30 5.57 -17.24
N ALA A 197 0.11 4.73 -18.18
CA ALA A 197 0.64 3.41 -17.84
C ALA A 197 2.03 3.54 -17.17
N GLU A 198 2.85 4.50 -17.62
CA GLU A 198 4.12 4.85 -16.99
C GLU A 198 3.92 5.43 -15.60
N PHE A 199 2.91 6.28 -15.41
CA PHE A 199 2.54 6.80 -14.09
C PHE A 199 2.29 5.65 -13.11
N TRP A 200 1.47 4.66 -13.44
CA TRP A 200 1.20 3.50 -12.57
C TRP A 200 2.39 2.55 -12.41
N ARG A 201 3.34 2.53 -13.35
CA ARG A 201 4.62 1.81 -13.19
C ARG A 201 5.59 2.52 -12.26
N ARG A 202 5.39 3.82 -12.01
CA ARG A 202 6.23 4.67 -11.14
C ARG A 202 5.54 5.05 -9.82
N TRP A 203 4.23 4.89 -9.75
CA TRP A 203 3.39 5.12 -8.58
C TRP A 203 3.14 3.81 -7.82
N HIS A 204 3.42 3.81 -6.52
CA HIS A 204 3.25 2.68 -5.62
C HIS A 204 3.75 1.33 -6.18
N ILE A 205 4.97 1.32 -6.69
CA ILE A 205 5.61 0.22 -7.44
C ILE A 205 5.47 -1.13 -6.73
N SER A 206 5.66 -1.19 -5.41
CA SER A 206 5.53 -2.43 -4.64
C SER A 206 4.13 -3.04 -4.77
N LEU A 207 3.06 -2.23 -4.71
CA LEU A 207 1.67 -2.66 -4.82
C LEU A 207 1.32 -2.98 -6.27
N SER A 208 1.66 -2.08 -7.20
CA SER A 208 1.40 -2.26 -8.63
C SER A 208 2.04 -3.54 -9.16
N THR A 209 3.28 -3.84 -8.77
CA THR A 209 3.94 -5.09 -9.15
C THR A 209 3.36 -6.30 -8.43
N TRP A 210 2.93 -6.17 -7.16
CA TRP A 210 2.24 -7.23 -6.43
C TRP A 210 0.95 -7.65 -7.17
N PHE A 211 0.07 -6.70 -7.47
CA PHE A 211 -1.16 -6.99 -8.23
C PHE A 211 -0.86 -7.57 -9.61
N ARG A 212 0.16 -7.05 -10.29
CA ARG A 212 0.58 -7.61 -11.58
C ARG A 212 0.94 -9.10 -11.46
N ASP A 213 1.75 -9.48 -10.49
CA ASP A 213 2.35 -10.83 -10.45
C ASP A 213 1.46 -11.87 -9.77
N TYR A 214 0.60 -11.45 -8.84
CA TYR A 214 -0.28 -12.34 -8.08
C TYR A 214 -1.74 -12.33 -8.57
N VAL A 215 -2.18 -11.29 -9.30
CA VAL A 215 -3.56 -11.19 -9.82
C VAL A 215 -3.59 -11.12 -11.35
N TYR A 216 -2.90 -10.17 -11.96
CA TYR A 216 -2.99 -9.94 -13.41
C TYR A 216 -2.43 -11.09 -14.26
N ILE A 217 -1.18 -11.52 -14.00
CA ILE A 217 -0.53 -12.60 -14.76
C ILE A 217 -1.32 -13.92 -14.67
N PRO A 218 -1.80 -14.35 -13.50
CA PRO A 218 -2.66 -15.53 -13.38
C PRO A 218 -3.98 -15.45 -14.15
N LEU A 219 -4.55 -14.26 -14.36
CA LEU A 219 -5.76 -14.04 -15.17
C LEU A 219 -5.51 -14.08 -16.70
N GLY A 220 -4.32 -14.52 -17.12
CA GLY A 220 -3.87 -14.53 -18.52
C GLY A 220 -2.96 -13.34 -18.87
N GLY A 221 -2.78 -12.39 -17.95
CA GLY A 221 -1.93 -11.21 -18.15
C GLY A 221 -2.34 -10.44 -19.41
N SER A 222 -1.37 -10.20 -20.28
CA SER A 222 -1.59 -9.58 -21.59
C SER A 222 -1.69 -10.59 -22.74
N ARG A 223 -1.83 -11.88 -22.44
CA ARG A 223 -2.05 -12.93 -23.45
C ARG A 223 -3.53 -12.93 -23.84
N GLY A 224 -3.83 -12.77 -25.13
CA GLY A 224 -5.19 -12.70 -25.66
C GLY A 224 -5.53 -11.35 -26.30
N GLY A 225 -6.81 -11.21 -26.70
CA GLY A 225 -7.32 -10.01 -27.35
C GLY A 225 -7.49 -8.80 -26.43
N THR A 226 -7.75 -7.63 -27.01
CA THR A 226 -7.89 -6.35 -26.30
C THR A 226 -8.92 -6.40 -25.17
N TRP A 227 -10.05 -7.09 -25.37
CA TRP A 227 -11.08 -7.27 -24.36
C TRP A 227 -10.56 -7.92 -23.07
N MET A 228 -9.73 -8.95 -23.20
CA MET A 228 -9.17 -9.65 -22.03
C MET A 228 -8.21 -8.75 -21.25
N LYS A 229 -7.44 -7.90 -21.96
CA LYS A 229 -6.56 -6.89 -21.33
C LYS A 229 -7.37 -5.84 -20.55
N ILE A 230 -8.46 -5.34 -21.13
CA ILE A 230 -9.36 -4.38 -20.49
C ILE A 230 -9.98 -4.99 -19.22
N ARG A 231 -10.57 -6.18 -19.34
CA ARG A 231 -11.17 -6.91 -18.21
C ARG A 231 -10.16 -7.12 -17.09
N ASN A 232 -8.97 -7.63 -17.42
CA ASN A 232 -7.93 -7.93 -16.43
C ASN A 232 -7.45 -6.64 -15.73
N THR A 233 -7.33 -5.53 -16.46
CA THR A 233 -6.97 -4.22 -15.90
C THR A 233 -8.06 -3.69 -14.97
N PHE A 234 -9.33 -3.79 -15.39
CA PHE A 234 -10.47 -3.38 -14.57
C PHE A 234 -10.55 -4.17 -13.26
N ILE A 235 -10.31 -5.49 -13.30
CA ILE A 235 -10.25 -6.34 -12.11
C ILE A 235 -9.14 -5.87 -11.15
N ILE A 236 -7.94 -5.52 -11.64
CA ILE A 236 -6.88 -5.00 -10.76
C ILE A 236 -7.33 -3.72 -10.07
N PHE A 237 -7.85 -2.74 -10.82
CA PHE A 237 -8.24 -1.46 -10.25
C PHE A 237 -9.39 -1.60 -9.25
N LEU A 238 -10.36 -2.46 -9.54
CA LEU A 238 -11.46 -2.77 -8.64
C LEU A 238 -10.94 -3.40 -7.34
N VAL A 239 -10.10 -4.43 -7.42
CA VAL A 239 -9.53 -5.09 -6.23
C VAL A 239 -8.61 -4.13 -5.47
N SER A 240 -7.85 -3.27 -6.17
CA SER A 240 -7.03 -2.24 -5.55
C SER A 240 -7.87 -1.19 -4.82
N GLY A 241 -9.01 -0.78 -5.40
CA GLY A 241 -9.97 0.13 -4.78
C GLY A 241 -10.55 -0.47 -3.50
N PHE A 242 -11.07 -1.71 -3.59
CA PHE A 242 -11.51 -2.46 -2.42
C PHE A 242 -10.41 -2.55 -1.37
N TRP A 243 -9.16 -2.77 -1.78
CA TRP A 243 -8.04 -2.83 -0.85
C TRP A 243 -7.78 -1.50 -0.12
N HIS A 244 -7.85 -0.35 -0.78
CA HIS A 244 -7.59 0.94 -0.11
C HIS A 244 -8.64 1.27 0.97
N GLY A 245 -9.87 0.84 0.77
CA GLY A 245 -10.92 0.94 1.77
C GLY A 245 -12.28 0.61 1.17
N ALA A 246 -13.14 0.02 1.99
CA ALA A 246 -14.56 -0.03 1.73
C ALA A 246 -15.25 1.10 2.50
N THR A 247 -14.79 2.32 2.24
CA THR A 247 -15.61 3.50 2.46
C THR A 247 -16.24 3.74 1.10
N GLY A 248 -17.55 3.53 0.99
CA GLY A 248 -18.27 3.83 -0.24
C GLY A 248 -17.93 5.25 -0.72
N PRO A 249 -18.00 5.53 -2.03
CA PRO A 249 -17.72 6.87 -2.52
C PRO A 249 -18.94 7.78 -2.28
N PHE A 250 -19.46 7.90 -1.06
CA PHE A 250 -20.42 8.92 -0.61
C PHE A 250 -20.37 9.07 0.91
#